data_AF-A0A1N6L8V5-F1
#
_entry.id   AF-A0A1N6L8V5-F1
#
_cell.length_a   1.000
_cell.length_b   1.000
_cell.length_c   1.000
_cell.angle_alpha   90.00
_cell.angle_beta   90.00
_cell.angle_gamma   90.00
#
_symmetry.space_group_name_H-M   'P 1'
#
loop_
_entity.id
_entity.type
_entity.pdbx_description
1 polymer ?
#
loop_
_entity_poly.entity_id
_entity_poly.type
_entity_poly.pdbx_seq_one_letter_code
_entity_poly.pdbx_strand_id
1 'polypeptide(L)'
;MTFNWPTWLPTRDYRLRYRIMLFLALLAPIVGTGRCPAAAAEGGPDLNGIWKLVGQTPGDSEWAIFEVKKADGKPIVEIIDGVKVFGKSQIYLEKSADGIVVLLAYEQGDVTFKGRLHEDGGDDRIVGAMQFRASGMASTSGARLERTRATKLAEPSEPPEKRGFMATFGLLPELQKATAEFLNDRYKSLELTTATVAADGIRIDAPTTTRAWAVSRLVDVARRAGKADVVAETELAKLKALIAEEGRPPTVPLVVEPFAGRRDSDGDQVVLVELFTGAQCGPCVAADIAFDALSAAYKPIDLITFQYHLHIPGPDPLTGPDSVSRQDYYRVRSTPSTYFNGRAMAGSGGSVGDSRRKFNQYRHVIDELLKGKREATIELVAHRTGDEVHITASAKVDRRAGTSTRNPRLRLALVEESVPYSGSNRLPSHHYVVRALPGGAEGRALEGGKIRIEESINLSKVRSMQEAYLKGYPNSPESRGAFPNPLPPVELKKLRVAAFLQDDSDRLVLDAIIVPVD
;
A
#
# COMPACT_ATOMS: atom_id res chain seq x y z
N MET A 1 57.58 6.05 -0.94
CA MET A 1 57.46 5.58 -2.33
C MET A 1 56.17 6.15 -2.91
N THR A 2 56.29 7.16 -3.74
CA THR A 2 55.17 7.79 -4.46
C THR A 2 55.07 7.15 -5.83
N PHE A 3 53.91 6.59 -6.18
CA PHE A 3 53.64 6.03 -7.50
C PHE A 3 52.63 6.92 -8.22
N ASN A 4 53.10 7.68 -9.21
CA ASN A 4 52.28 8.47 -10.11
C ASN A 4 51.73 7.59 -11.24
N TRP A 5 50.44 7.73 -11.55
CA TRP A 5 49.81 7.13 -12.71
C TRP A 5 49.92 8.04 -13.94
N PRO A 6 50.19 7.51 -15.15
CA PRO A 6 50.28 8.33 -16.35
C PRO A 6 48.89 8.57 -16.97
N THR A 7 48.61 9.83 -17.27
CA THR A 7 47.41 10.34 -17.93
C THR A 7 47.59 10.42 -19.44
N TRP A 8 47.34 9.36 -20.22
CA TRP A 8 47.04 9.51 -21.67
C TRP A 8 46.25 8.30 -22.20
N LEU A 9 45.01 8.55 -22.64
CA LEU A 9 44.33 7.98 -23.83
C LEU A 9 42.86 8.49 -23.89
N PRO A 10 42.46 9.27 -24.90
CA PRO A 10 41.08 9.71 -25.06
C PRO A 10 40.34 8.77 -26.02
N THR A 11 39.62 7.76 -25.51
CA THR A 11 38.66 7.02 -26.34
C THR A 11 37.37 6.73 -25.58
N ARG A 12 36.24 6.93 -26.27
CA ARG A 12 34.86 6.94 -25.75
C ARG A 12 34.17 5.58 -25.87
N ASP A 13 34.92 4.48 -25.93
CA ASP A 13 34.38 3.13 -26.12
C ASP A 13 34.51 2.27 -24.86
N TYR A 14 33.36 2.01 -24.23
CA TYR A 14 33.24 1.27 -22.97
C TYR A 14 33.59 -0.22 -23.09
N ARG A 15 33.54 -0.81 -24.30
CA ARG A 15 33.75 -2.27 -24.49
C ARG A 15 35.22 -2.69 -24.38
N LEU A 16 36.16 -1.79 -24.68
CA LEU A 16 37.59 -2.09 -24.62
C LEU A 16 38.14 -2.06 -23.17
N ARG A 17 37.59 -1.21 -22.30
CA ARG A 17 37.94 -1.16 -20.87
C ARG A 17 37.58 -2.44 -20.12
N TYR A 18 36.47 -3.08 -20.50
CA TYR A 18 36.02 -4.34 -19.88
C TYR A 18 36.93 -5.53 -20.26
N ARG A 19 37.45 -5.54 -21.50
CA ARG A 19 38.38 -6.58 -21.97
C ARG A 19 39.78 -6.47 -21.34
N ILE A 20 40.26 -5.24 -21.08
CA ILE A 20 41.56 -5.03 -20.42
C ILE A 20 41.49 -5.40 -18.93
N MET A 21 40.35 -5.17 -18.25
CA MET A 21 40.16 -5.61 -16.86
C MET A 21 40.03 -7.14 -16.72
N LEU A 22 39.45 -7.83 -17.70
CA LEU A 22 39.39 -9.31 -17.67
C LEU A 22 40.77 -9.98 -17.87
N PHE A 23 41.70 -9.32 -18.58
CA PHE A 23 43.02 -9.88 -18.85
C PHE A 23 44.00 -9.75 -17.68
N LEU A 24 43.79 -8.79 -16.77
CA LEU A 24 44.61 -8.59 -15.57
C LEU A 24 44.24 -9.50 -14.39
N ALA A 25 43.11 -10.21 -14.47
CA ALA A 25 42.69 -11.20 -13.47
C ALA A 25 43.27 -12.61 -13.70
N LEU A 26 43.99 -12.84 -14.80
CA LEU A 26 44.52 -14.16 -15.18
C LEU A 26 46.02 -14.36 -14.91
N LEU A 27 46.70 -13.40 -14.26
CA LEU A 27 48.12 -13.50 -13.93
C LEU A 27 48.42 -13.06 -12.50
N ALA A 28 48.22 -13.97 -11.55
CA ALA A 28 48.92 -13.95 -10.26
C ALA A 28 49.14 -15.40 -9.77
N PRO A 29 50.40 -15.87 -9.58
CA PRO A 29 50.69 -17.21 -9.09
C PRO A 29 50.70 -17.29 -7.56
N ILE A 30 50.10 -18.37 -7.06
CA ILE A 30 50.45 -19.22 -5.92
C ILE A 30 51.59 -18.71 -5.00
N VAL A 31 51.29 -18.36 -3.74
CA VAL A 31 51.92 -18.91 -2.51
C VAL A 31 51.00 -18.57 -1.32
N GLY A 32 50.55 -19.60 -0.60
CA GLY A 32 49.81 -19.44 0.66
C GLY A 32 48.93 -20.64 0.95
N THR A 33 49.52 -21.76 1.38
CA THR A 33 48.80 -22.95 1.84
C THR A 33 48.10 -22.68 3.17
N GLY A 34 46.96 -21.99 3.11
CA GLY A 34 45.93 -22.05 4.13
C GLY A 34 44.96 -23.16 3.75
N ARG A 35 44.90 -24.22 4.56
CA ARG A 35 43.95 -25.32 4.40
C ARG A 35 42.55 -24.78 4.12
N CYS A 36 41.99 -25.09 2.95
CA CYS A 36 40.54 -25.10 2.76
C CYS A 36 39.93 -25.95 3.89
N PRO A 37 38.85 -25.50 4.57
CA PRO A 37 38.07 -26.43 5.37
C PRO A 37 37.57 -27.51 4.42
N ALA A 38 37.87 -28.77 4.75
CA ALA A 38 37.38 -29.93 4.06
C ALA A 38 35.87 -29.79 3.83
N ALA A 39 35.40 -30.14 2.63
CA ALA A 39 33.99 -30.32 2.35
C ALA A 39 33.38 -31.18 3.47
N ALA A 40 32.47 -30.60 4.24
CA ALA A 40 31.72 -31.33 5.24
C ALA A 40 31.01 -32.49 4.54
N ALA A 41 31.22 -33.71 5.04
CA ALA A 41 30.57 -34.90 4.52
C ALA A 41 29.05 -34.71 4.45
N GLU A 42 28.43 -35.08 3.32
CA GLU A 42 26.98 -35.11 3.12
C GLU A 42 26.31 -36.20 3.98
N GLY A 43 26.37 -36.09 5.30
CA GLY A 43 25.62 -36.97 6.21
C GLY A 43 24.23 -36.40 6.46
N GLY A 44 23.20 -36.93 5.81
CA GLY A 44 21.78 -36.58 6.03
C GLY A 44 20.85 -37.48 5.21
N PRO A 45 19.53 -37.49 5.48
CA PRO A 45 18.60 -38.40 4.81
C PRO A 45 18.50 -38.09 3.32
N ASP A 46 18.25 -39.12 2.50
CA ASP A 46 18.11 -38.93 1.05
C ASP A 46 16.80 -38.20 0.74
N LEU A 47 16.89 -36.96 0.29
CA LEU A 47 15.70 -36.15 -0.01
C LEU A 47 15.06 -36.49 -1.38
N ASN A 48 15.64 -37.41 -2.17
CA ASN A 48 15.07 -37.79 -3.46
C ASN A 48 13.60 -38.22 -3.35
N GLY A 49 12.73 -37.67 -4.21
CA GLY A 49 11.31 -38.03 -4.29
C GLY A 49 10.37 -36.84 -4.16
N ILE A 50 9.08 -37.12 -4.03
CA ILE A 50 8.03 -36.10 -3.98
C ILE A 50 7.73 -35.74 -2.53
N TRP A 51 7.74 -34.45 -2.25
CA TRP A 51 7.50 -33.86 -0.94
C TRP A 51 6.32 -32.89 -0.98
N LYS A 52 5.66 -32.80 0.16
CA LYS A 52 4.54 -31.90 0.40
C LYS A 52 4.87 -30.98 1.58
N LEU A 53 4.74 -29.68 1.38
CA LEU A 53 4.85 -28.66 2.44
C LEU A 53 3.48 -28.39 3.05
N VAL A 54 3.36 -28.64 4.36
CA VAL A 54 2.13 -28.43 5.12
C VAL A 54 2.37 -27.47 6.27
N GLY A 55 1.62 -26.36 6.29
CA GLY A 55 1.64 -25.40 7.37
C GLY A 55 0.66 -25.78 8.48
N GLN A 56 1.10 -25.76 9.73
CA GLN A 56 0.28 -25.99 10.91
C GLN A 56 -0.42 -24.69 11.29
N THR A 57 -1.35 -24.28 10.43
CA THR A 57 -2.40 -23.31 10.74
C THR A 57 -3.65 -24.09 11.19
N PRO A 58 -4.66 -23.45 11.81
CA PRO A 58 -5.92 -24.14 12.10
C PRO A 58 -6.46 -24.82 10.83
N GLY A 59 -6.42 -26.16 10.80
CA GLY A 59 -6.87 -27.00 9.68
C GLY A 59 -5.82 -27.51 8.70
N ASP A 60 -4.51 -27.47 9.02
CA ASP A 60 -3.41 -28.06 8.24
C ASP A 60 -3.48 -27.73 6.73
N SER A 61 -3.02 -26.54 6.35
CA SER A 61 -3.04 -26.11 4.95
C SER A 61 -1.86 -26.67 4.17
N GLU A 62 -2.11 -27.27 3.01
CA GLU A 62 -1.08 -27.70 2.06
C GLU A 62 -0.65 -26.50 1.18
N TRP A 63 0.64 -26.26 1.06
CA TRP A 63 1.19 -25.07 0.38
C TRP A 63 1.83 -25.39 -0.97
N ALA A 64 2.54 -26.50 -1.05
CA ALA A 64 3.20 -26.93 -2.28
C ALA A 64 3.46 -28.43 -2.26
N ILE A 65 3.44 -29.04 -3.44
CA ILE A 65 3.99 -30.36 -3.74
C ILE A 65 5.12 -30.14 -4.72
N PHE A 66 6.28 -30.72 -4.44
CA PHE A 66 7.46 -30.59 -5.27
C PHE A 66 8.26 -31.88 -5.31
N GLU A 67 8.95 -32.10 -6.42
CA GLU A 67 9.86 -33.22 -6.62
C GLU A 67 11.29 -32.77 -6.38
N VAL A 68 12.04 -33.54 -5.59
CA VAL A 68 13.47 -33.37 -5.40
C VAL A 68 14.19 -34.48 -6.16
N LYS A 69 15.08 -34.10 -7.07
CA LYS A 69 15.96 -34.98 -7.84
C LYS A 69 17.41 -34.66 -7.50
N LYS A 70 18.32 -35.62 -7.67
CA LYS A 70 19.77 -35.35 -7.65
C LYS A 70 20.28 -35.14 -9.06
N ALA A 71 21.02 -34.04 -9.26
CA ALA A 71 21.88 -33.85 -10.43
C ALA A 71 23.22 -33.28 -9.97
N ASP A 72 24.32 -33.88 -10.41
CA ASP A 72 25.69 -33.46 -10.05
C ASP A 72 25.91 -33.31 -8.54
N GLY A 73 25.30 -34.20 -7.75
CA GLY A 73 25.37 -34.18 -6.27
C GLY A 73 24.50 -33.12 -5.60
N LYS A 74 23.83 -32.24 -6.35
CA LYS A 74 22.97 -31.19 -5.80
C LYS A 74 21.48 -31.53 -5.96
N PRO A 75 20.63 -31.11 -5.01
CA PRO A 75 19.19 -31.23 -5.16
C PRO A 75 18.69 -30.24 -6.24
N ILE A 76 18.03 -30.77 -7.26
CA ILE A 76 17.16 -30.02 -8.18
C ILE A 76 15.73 -30.17 -7.67
N VAL A 77 14.99 -29.07 -7.62
CA VAL A 77 13.61 -29.07 -7.14
C VAL A 77 12.67 -28.51 -8.19
N GLU A 78 11.58 -29.23 -8.44
CA GLU A 78 10.54 -28.85 -9.39
C GLU A 78 9.17 -28.84 -8.70
N ILE A 79 8.40 -27.75 -8.88
CA ILE A 79 7.05 -27.66 -8.32
C ILE A 79 6.11 -28.53 -9.16
N ILE A 80 5.42 -29.47 -8.51
CA ILE A 80 4.36 -30.28 -9.13
C ILE A 80 3.01 -29.57 -9.00
N ASP A 81 2.69 -29.05 -7.81
CA ASP A 81 1.48 -28.28 -7.56
C ASP A 81 1.71 -27.26 -6.42
N GLY A 82 0.95 -26.17 -6.42
CA GLY A 82 1.11 -25.08 -5.46
C GLY A 82 -0.18 -24.29 -5.25
N VAL A 83 -0.29 -23.55 -4.16
CA VAL A 83 -1.48 -22.71 -3.93
C VAL A 83 -1.61 -21.72 -5.09
N LYS A 84 -2.74 -21.78 -5.79
CA LYS A 84 -3.00 -21.00 -7.02
C LYS A 84 -2.81 -19.49 -6.83
N VAL A 85 -3.02 -18.98 -5.61
CA VAL A 85 -2.85 -17.56 -5.26
C VAL A 85 -1.41 -17.07 -5.44
N PHE A 86 -0.42 -17.98 -5.45
CA PHE A 86 0.98 -17.61 -5.66
C PHE A 86 1.33 -17.38 -7.14
N GLY A 87 0.45 -17.72 -8.09
CA GLY A 87 0.73 -17.53 -9.51
C GLY A 87 1.99 -18.29 -9.95
N LYS A 88 2.89 -17.64 -10.68
CA LYS A 88 4.19 -18.24 -11.06
C LYS A 88 5.12 -18.26 -9.85
N SER A 89 5.54 -19.46 -9.47
CA SER A 89 6.42 -19.68 -8.34
C SER A 89 7.71 -20.42 -8.74
N GLN A 90 8.75 -20.22 -7.95
CA GLN A 90 10.03 -20.90 -8.03
C GLN A 90 10.36 -21.48 -6.67
N ILE A 91 11.05 -22.62 -6.64
CA ILE A 91 11.40 -23.30 -5.40
C ILE A 91 12.90 -23.57 -5.35
N TYR A 92 13.48 -23.36 -4.19
CA TYR A 92 14.89 -23.56 -3.90
C TYR A 92 15.03 -24.37 -2.62
N LEU A 93 16.03 -25.24 -2.55
CA LEU A 93 16.25 -26.12 -1.42
C LEU A 93 17.75 -26.24 -1.15
N GLU A 94 18.11 -26.06 0.11
CA GLU A 94 19.46 -26.31 0.61
C GLU A 94 19.41 -27.13 1.89
N LYS A 95 20.41 -28.00 2.08
CA LYS A 95 20.50 -28.88 3.26
C LYS A 95 21.90 -28.89 3.87
N SER A 96 21.96 -29.07 5.18
CA SER A 96 23.17 -29.41 5.94
C SER A 96 23.04 -30.85 6.48
N ALA A 97 23.90 -31.22 7.43
CA ALA A 97 23.79 -32.49 8.12
C ALA A 97 22.59 -32.53 9.11
N ASP A 98 22.20 -31.38 9.64
CA ASP A 98 21.24 -31.25 10.74
C ASP A 98 20.00 -30.40 10.38
N GLY A 99 19.95 -29.81 9.19
CA GLY A 99 18.89 -28.88 8.82
C GLY A 99 18.62 -28.79 7.32
N ILE A 100 17.44 -28.28 7.00
CA ILE A 100 16.98 -28.01 5.64
C ILE A 100 16.31 -26.64 5.58
N VAL A 101 16.51 -25.94 4.47
CA VAL A 101 15.78 -24.71 4.12
C VAL A 101 15.11 -24.93 2.77
N VAL A 102 13.81 -24.65 2.70
CA VAL A 102 13.06 -24.61 1.44
C VAL A 102 12.51 -23.20 1.27
N LEU A 103 12.82 -22.55 0.15
CA LEU A 103 12.32 -21.25 -0.21
C LEU A 103 11.42 -21.38 -1.43
N LEU A 104 10.13 -21.11 -1.25
CA LEU A 104 9.15 -20.96 -2.32
C LEU A 104 8.95 -19.46 -2.57
N ALA A 105 9.51 -18.97 -3.68
CA ALA A 105 9.40 -17.60 -4.14
C ALA A 105 8.22 -17.44 -5.10
N TYR A 106 7.48 -16.35 -5.01
CA TYR A 106 6.41 -16.01 -5.94
C TYR A 106 6.27 -14.49 -6.13
N GLU A 107 5.40 -14.06 -7.04
CA GLU A 107 5.38 -12.67 -7.53
C GLU A 107 5.18 -11.61 -6.44
N GLN A 108 4.45 -11.95 -5.37
CA GLN A 108 4.07 -11.02 -4.30
C GLN A 108 4.72 -11.33 -2.94
N GLY A 109 5.65 -12.28 -2.89
CA GLY A 109 6.24 -12.70 -1.62
C GLY A 109 6.94 -14.04 -1.63
N ASP A 110 7.06 -14.64 -0.45
CA ASP A 110 7.67 -15.95 -0.29
C ASP A 110 7.13 -16.75 0.89
N VAL A 111 7.39 -18.04 0.82
CA VAL A 111 7.25 -19.00 1.90
C VAL A 111 8.62 -19.62 2.15
N THR A 112 9.17 -19.40 3.33
CA THR A 112 10.42 -20.07 3.76
C THR A 112 10.07 -21.13 4.78
N PHE A 113 10.42 -22.38 4.54
CA PHE A 113 10.40 -23.47 5.52
C PHE A 113 11.81 -23.74 6.03
N LYS A 114 11.94 -24.01 7.33
CA LYS A 114 13.17 -24.44 7.99
C LYS A 114 12.86 -25.61 8.90
N GLY A 115 13.57 -26.72 8.73
CA GLY A 115 13.32 -27.93 9.50
C GLY A 115 14.61 -28.62 9.92
N ARG A 116 14.51 -29.43 10.98
CA ARG A 116 15.64 -30.23 11.49
C ARG A 116 15.61 -31.59 10.84
N LEU A 117 16.78 -32.04 10.36
CA LEU A 117 16.94 -33.39 9.86
C LEU A 117 17.14 -34.32 11.06
N HIS A 118 16.40 -35.44 11.12
CA HIS A 118 16.47 -36.50 12.15
C HIS A 118 15.78 -36.26 13.51
N GLU A 119 14.89 -35.27 13.66
CA GLU A 119 14.05 -35.13 14.87
C GLU A 119 12.58 -35.51 14.56
N ASP A 120 11.99 -36.42 15.35
CA ASP A 120 10.56 -36.78 15.41
C ASP A 120 9.81 -36.92 14.07
N GLY A 121 10.15 -37.93 13.25
CA GLY A 121 9.39 -38.20 12.02
C GLY A 121 9.92 -39.31 11.09
N GLY A 122 11.15 -39.77 11.26
CA GLY A 122 11.80 -40.71 10.33
C GLY A 122 12.19 -40.07 8.99
N ASP A 123 12.70 -40.85 8.04
CA ASP A 123 13.20 -40.37 6.74
C ASP A 123 12.11 -39.81 5.79
N ASP A 124 10.85 -39.88 6.21
CA ASP A 124 9.67 -39.51 5.43
C ASP A 124 8.97 -38.23 5.92
N ARG A 125 9.42 -37.66 7.05
CA ARG A 125 8.84 -36.45 7.63
C ARG A 125 9.88 -35.57 8.30
N ILE A 126 9.83 -34.28 7.98
CA ILE A 126 10.71 -33.26 8.56
C ILE A 126 9.82 -32.20 9.21
N VAL A 127 9.94 -32.03 10.53
CA VAL A 127 9.20 -31.01 11.29
C VAL A 127 10.04 -29.74 11.40
N GLY A 128 9.37 -28.59 11.37
CA GLY A 128 10.03 -27.30 11.40
C GLY A 128 9.07 -26.13 11.56
N ALA A 129 9.52 -24.98 11.08
CA ALA A 129 8.77 -23.75 11.06
C ALA A 129 8.73 -23.17 9.64
N MET A 130 7.63 -22.48 9.34
CA MET A 130 7.41 -21.82 8.08
C MET A 130 7.07 -20.36 8.31
N GLN A 131 7.68 -19.47 7.54
CA GLN A 131 7.35 -18.07 7.48
C GLN A 131 6.78 -17.72 6.11
N PHE A 132 5.58 -17.17 6.10
CA PHE A 132 4.93 -16.56 4.94
C PHE A 132 5.15 -15.05 4.99
N ARG A 133 5.55 -14.45 3.87
CA ARG A 133 5.69 -13.00 3.70
C ARG A 133 4.99 -12.54 2.44
N ALA A 134 4.11 -11.55 2.56
CA ALA A 134 3.44 -10.89 1.44
C ALA A 134 3.00 -9.47 1.83
N SER A 135 3.11 -8.50 0.92
CA SER A 135 2.51 -7.15 1.07
C SER A 135 2.79 -6.44 2.41
N GLY A 136 4.01 -6.55 2.93
CA GLY A 136 4.41 -5.93 4.22
C GLY A 136 3.92 -6.67 5.47
N MET A 137 3.27 -7.82 5.30
CA MET A 137 2.92 -8.75 6.37
C MET A 137 3.88 -9.93 6.39
N ALA A 138 4.23 -10.39 7.59
CA ALA A 138 4.96 -11.62 7.82
C ALA A 138 4.24 -12.42 8.92
N SER A 139 4.10 -13.73 8.72
CA SER A 139 3.54 -14.64 9.72
C SER A 139 4.36 -15.91 9.80
N THR A 140 4.66 -16.36 11.01
CA THR A 140 5.41 -17.59 11.27
C THR A 140 4.49 -18.62 11.92
N SER A 141 4.58 -19.88 11.49
CA SER A 141 3.80 -21.00 12.02
C SER A 141 4.65 -22.27 12.07
N GLY A 142 4.22 -23.26 12.85
CA GLY A 142 4.76 -24.61 12.74
C GLY A 142 4.48 -25.17 11.34
N ALA A 143 5.35 -26.05 10.85
CA ALA A 143 5.19 -26.66 9.54
C ALA A 143 5.92 -27.99 9.46
N ARG A 144 5.68 -28.70 8.36
CA ARG A 144 6.38 -29.95 8.07
C ARG A 144 6.51 -30.19 6.58
N LEU A 145 7.53 -30.94 6.21
CA LEU A 145 7.63 -31.63 4.93
C LEU A 145 7.28 -33.09 5.14
N GLU A 146 6.46 -33.63 4.24
CA GLU A 146 6.07 -35.04 4.25
C GLU A 146 6.28 -35.63 2.86
N ARG A 147 6.84 -36.84 2.79
CA ARG A 147 6.83 -37.59 1.53
C ARG A 147 5.40 -37.85 1.10
N THR A 148 5.17 -37.76 -0.19
CA THR A 148 3.86 -38.04 -0.75
C THR A 148 3.95 -38.71 -2.12
N ARG A 149 2.83 -39.32 -2.54
CA ARG A 149 2.58 -39.73 -3.93
C ARG A 149 1.54 -38.84 -4.59
N ALA A 150 0.98 -37.88 -3.86
CA ALA A 150 0.03 -36.94 -4.41
C ALA A 150 0.72 -36.02 -5.41
N THR A 151 0.03 -35.72 -6.51
CA THR A 151 0.48 -34.76 -7.53
C THR A 151 -0.42 -33.52 -7.57
N LYS A 152 -1.35 -33.41 -6.62
CA LYS A 152 -2.26 -32.28 -6.47
C LYS A 152 -2.48 -31.99 -4.99
N LEU A 153 -2.55 -30.71 -4.65
CA LEU A 153 -2.94 -30.26 -3.32
C LEU A 153 -4.38 -30.69 -3.03
N ALA A 154 -4.64 -31.08 -1.79
CA ALA A 154 -6.00 -31.30 -1.31
C ALA A 154 -6.80 -30.00 -1.41
N GLU A 155 -8.07 -30.11 -1.81
CA GLU A 155 -8.96 -28.97 -1.70
C GLU A 155 -9.10 -28.56 -0.23
N PRO A 156 -9.08 -27.25 0.08
CA PRO A 156 -9.23 -26.81 1.46
C PRO A 156 -10.55 -27.35 2.02
N SER A 157 -10.46 -28.11 3.10
CA SER A 157 -11.60 -28.83 3.67
C SER A 157 -12.73 -27.93 4.19
N GLU A 158 -12.49 -26.61 4.36
CA GLU A 158 -13.51 -25.62 4.72
C GLU A 158 -13.20 -24.20 4.21
N PRO A 159 -14.22 -23.35 3.94
CA PRO A 159 -14.05 -21.94 3.63
C PRO A 159 -13.46 -21.14 4.80
N PRO A 160 -12.59 -20.15 4.54
CA PRO A 160 -11.93 -19.34 5.58
C PRO A 160 -12.89 -18.62 6.53
N GLU A 161 -14.09 -18.27 6.06
CA GLU A 161 -15.08 -17.45 6.76
C GLU A 161 -15.66 -18.10 8.03
N LYS A 162 -15.53 -19.42 8.20
CA LYS A 162 -16.03 -20.14 9.39
C LYS A 162 -14.98 -20.37 10.48
N ARG A 163 -13.69 -20.07 10.23
CA ARG A 163 -12.62 -20.22 11.22
C ARG A 163 -12.46 -18.92 12.01
N GLY A 164 -13.24 -18.80 13.08
CA GLY A 164 -13.25 -17.61 13.94
C GLY A 164 -11.86 -17.22 14.45
N PHE A 165 -11.58 -15.91 14.46
CA PHE A 165 -10.36 -15.24 14.94
C PHE A 165 -9.97 -15.60 16.39
N MET A 166 -10.88 -16.23 17.16
CA MET A 166 -10.71 -16.65 18.55
C MET A 166 -9.86 -17.93 18.75
N ALA A 167 -9.59 -18.73 17.71
CA ALA A 167 -8.71 -19.90 17.82
C ALA A 167 -7.21 -19.53 18.00
N THR A 168 -6.88 -18.24 17.86
CA THR A 168 -5.50 -17.73 17.79
C THR A 168 -4.81 -17.61 19.16
N PHE A 169 -5.55 -17.53 20.27
CA PHE A 169 -4.95 -17.33 21.61
C PHE A 169 -4.40 -18.62 22.25
N GLY A 170 -4.88 -19.81 21.85
CA GLY A 170 -4.37 -21.10 22.33
C GLY A 170 -3.04 -21.54 21.68
N LEU A 171 -2.59 -20.84 20.64
CA LEU A 171 -1.43 -21.19 19.82
C LEU A 171 -0.18 -20.34 20.12
N LEU A 172 -0.23 -19.42 21.10
CA LEU A 172 0.90 -18.55 21.44
C LEU A 172 2.20 -19.33 21.76
N PRO A 173 2.19 -20.40 22.57
CA PRO A 173 3.40 -21.18 22.85
C PRO A 173 3.97 -21.87 21.60
N GLU A 174 3.11 -22.42 20.75
CA GLU A 174 3.53 -23.06 19.50
C GLU A 174 4.06 -22.05 18.48
N LEU A 175 3.47 -20.85 18.43
CA LEU A 175 3.95 -19.76 17.59
C LEU A 175 5.31 -19.23 18.07
N GLN A 176 5.52 -19.14 19.39
CA GLN A 176 6.82 -18.81 19.98
C GLN A 176 7.87 -19.86 19.67
N LYS A 177 7.53 -21.16 19.79
CA LYS A 177 8.42 -22.27 19.44
C LYS A 177 8.78 -22.25 17.95
N ALA A 178 7.79 -22.08 17.07
CA ALA A 178 8.01 -21.96 15.63
C ALA A 178 8.89 -20.75 15.29
N THR A 179 8.68 -19.62 15.96
CA THR A 179 9.49 -18.41 15.76
C THR A 179 10.94 -18.62 16.23
N ALA A 180 11.14 -19.23 17.40
CA ALA A 180 12.47 -19.55 17.91
C ALA A 180 13.21 -20.53 16.98
N GLU A 181 12.52 -21.56 16.49
CA GLU A 181 13.08 -22.49 15.53
C GLU A 181 13.42 -21.81 14.21
N PHE A 182 12.51 -20.98 13.69
CA PHE A 182 12.73 -20.25 12.44
C PHE A 182 13.92 -19.28 12.52
N LEU A 183 14.20 -18.71 13.70
CA LEU A 183 15.32 -17.78 13.90
C LEU A 183 16.62 -18.47 14.29
N ASN A 184 16.65 -19.80 14.36
CA ASN A 184 17.83 -20.53 14.80
C ASN A 184 19.03 -20.30 13.86
N ASP A 185 20.18 -19.99 14.46
CA ASP A 185 21.44 -19.67 13.78
C ASP A 185 21.95 -20.78 12.88
N ARG A 186 21.57 -22.04 13.13
CA ARG A 186 21.96 -23.20 12.32
C ARG A 186 21.57 -23.05 10.84
N TYR A 187 20.51 -22.30 10.56
CA TYR A 187 20.00 -22.11 9.20
C TYR A 187 20.66 -20.94 8.47
N LYS A 188 21.50 -20.13 9.12
CA LYS A 188 22.06 -18.90 8.53
C LYS A 188 22.82 -19.14 7.22
N SER A 189 23.65 -20.19 7.17
CA SER A 189 24.41 -20.53 5.97
C SER A 189 23.51 -21.03 4.85
N LEU A 190 22.56 -21.92 5.15
CA LEU A 190 21.61 -22.48 4.19
C LEU A 190 20.70 -21.39 3.63
N GLU A 191 20.17 -20.49 4.47
CA GLU A 191 19.38 -19.35 4.03
C GLU A 191 20.17 -18.45 3.09
N LEU A 192 21.45 -18.21 3.40
CA LEU A 192 22.29 -17.34 2.57
C LEU A 192 22.46 -17.95 1.19
N THR A 193 22.83 -19.23 1.11
CA THR A 193 22.96 -19.94 -0.16
C THR A 193 21.65 -19.91 -0.94
N THR A 194 20.53 -20.24 -0.29
CA THR A 194 19.21 -20.27 -0.94
C THR A 194 18.81 -18.89 -1.47
N ALA A 195 19.06 -17.83 -0.69
CA ALA A 195 18.76 -16.46 -1.10
C ALA A 195 19.68 -15.96 -2.22
N THR A 196 20.95 -16.35 -2.22
CA THR A 196 21.89 -16.07 -3.32
C THR A 196 21.43 -16.73 -4.61
N VAL A 197 21.13 -18.04 -4.57
CA VAL A 197 20.64 -18.77 -5.76
C VAL A 197 19.32 -18.20 -6.27
N ALA A 198 18.42 -17.77 -5.37
CA ALA A 198 17.18 -17.12 -5.76
C ALA A 198 17.41 -15.76 -6.43
N ALA A 199 18.33 -14.93 -5.91
CA ALA A 199 18.66 -13.65 -6.51
C ALA A 199 19.34 -13.81 -7.89
N ASP A 200 20.25 -14.78 -8.03
CA ASP A 200 20.98 -15.05 -9.27
C ASP A 200 20.13 -15.76 -10.33
N GLY A 201 19.19 -16.60 -9.89
CA GLY A 201 18.32 -17.39 -10.77
C GLY A 201 17.14 -16.60 -11.36
N ILE A 202 16.86 -15.40 -10.85
CA ILE A 202 15.82 -14.55 -11.43
C ILE A 202 16.31 -13.94 -12.74
N ARG A 203 15.53 -14.18 -13.79
CA ARG A 203 15.83 -13.65 -15.12
C ARG A 203 15.86 -12.11 -15.10
N ILE A 204 16.75 -11.54 -15.90
CA ILE A 204 16.89 -10.08 -16.02
C ILE A 204 15.63 -9.40 -16.56
N ASP A 205 14.78 -10.13 -17.29
CA ASP A 205 13.50 -9.67 -17.84
C ASP A 205 12.30 -9.92 -16.92
N ALA A 206 12.51 -10.47 -15.71
CA ALA A 206 11.47 -10.53 -14.69
C ALA A 206 11.06 -9.12 -14.25
N PRO A 207 9.81 -8.93 -13.77
CA PRO A 207 9.34 -7.65 -13.26
C PRO A 207 10.33 -7.06 -12.24
N THR A 208 10.56 -5.73 -12.30
CA THR A 208 11.52 -5.04 -11.44
C THR A 208 11.19 -5.23 -9.96
N THR A 209 9.90 -5.35 -9.61
CA THR A 209 9.42 -5.72 -8.27
C THR A 209 9.88 -7.10 -7.82
N THR A 210 9.79 -8.11 -8.69
CA THR A 210 10.26 -9.48 -8.43
C THR A 210 11.78 -9.52 -8.22
N ARG A 211 12.53 -8.80 -9.07
CA ARG A 211 13.99 -8.66 -8.93
C ARG A 211 14.35 -7.98 -7.61
N ALA A 212 13.69 -6.87 -7.26
CA ALA A 212 13.95 -6.17 -6.00
C ALA A 212 13.63 -7.02 -4.77
N TRP A 213 12.56 -7.81 -4.80
CA TRP A 213 12.21 -8.71 -3.71
C TRP A 213 13.34 -9.71 -3.42
N ALA A 214 13.87 -10.39 -4.44
CA ALA A 214 14.91 -11.39 -4.23
C ALA A 214 16.24 -10.81 -3.75
N VAL A 215 16.63 -9.67 -4.33
CA VAL A 215 17.80 -8.93 -3.86
C VAL A 215 17.60 -8.43 -2.42
N SER A 216 16.38 -8.00 -2.06
CA SER A 216 16.06 -7.64 -0.67
C SER A 216 16.19 -8.83 0.27
N ARG A 217 15.75 -10.02 -0.16
CA ARG A 217 15.90 -11.24 0.64
C ARG A 217 17.37 -11.59 0.87
N LEU A 218 18.20 -11.52 -0.17
CA LEU A 218 19.64 -11.72 -0.05
C LEU A 218 20.26 -10.74 0.95
N VAL A 219 19.91 -9.45 0.85
CA VAL A 219 20.39 -8.40 1.77
C VAL A 219 20.00 -8.71 3.22
N ASP A 220 18.74 -9.06 3.48
CA ASP A 220 18.25 -9.35 4.84
C ASP A 220 18.97 -10.56 5.46
N VAL A 221 19.18 -11.62 4.67
CA VAL A 221 19.86 -12.82 5.14
C VAL A 221 21.35 -12.55 5.37
N ALA A 222 22.02 -11.85 4.45
CA ALA A 222 23.43 -11.52 4.56
C ALA A 222 23.72 -10.65 5.80
N ARG A 223 22.84 -9.69 6.12
CA ARG A 223 22.92 -8.89 7.35
C ARG A 223 22.82 -9.77 8.60
N ARG A 224 21.84 -10.69 8.67
CA ARG A 224 21.68 -11.61 9.81
C ARG A 224 22.85 -12.60 9.94
N ALA A 225 23.48 -12.95 8.83
CA ALA A 225 24.68 -13.78 8.80
C ALA A 225 25.97 -13.02 9.12
N GLY A 226 25.92 -11.70 9.36
CA GLY A 226 27.10 -10.87 9.61
C GLY A 226 28.00 -10.69 8.37
N LYS A 227 27.48 -10.98 7.17
CA LYS A 227 28.19 -10.86 5.89
C LYS A 227 27.71 -9.64 5.10
N ALA A 228 27.61 -8.50 5.78
CA ALA A 228 27.09 -7.25 5.23
C ALA A 228 28.02 -6.65 4.15
N ASP A 229 29.27 -7.10 4.09
CA ASP A 229 30.30 -6.73 3.13
C ASP A 229 30.15 -7.39 1.74
N VAL A 230 29.33 -8.45 1.64
CA VAL A 230 29.10 -9.20 0.37
C VAL A 230 27.85 -8.69 -0.38
N VAL A 231 27.28 -7.55 0.01
CA VAL A 231 25.85 -7.31 -0.23
C VAL A 231 25.52 -6.50 -1.47
N ALA A 232 24.53 -7.00 -2.20
CA ALA A 232 23.83 -6.35 -3.32
C ALA A 232 23.00 -5.10 -2.90
N GLU A 233 23.42 -4.33 -1.89
CA GLU A 233 22.67 -3.17 -1.37
C GLU A 233 22.56 -2.08 -2.44
N THR A 234 23.64 -1.86 -3.20
CA THR A 234 23.63 -0.93 -4.34
C THR A 234 22.65 -1.38 -5.40
N GLU A 235 22.56 -2.69 -5.67
CA GLU A 235 21.62 -3.22 -6.66
C GLU A 235 20.18 -3.13 -6.16
N LEU A 236 19.94 -3.43 -4.88
CA LEU A 236 18.63 -3.21 -4.26
C LEU A 236 18.22 -1.74 -4.33
N ALA A 237 19.14 -0.81 -4.06
CA ALA A 237 18.88 0.62 -4.15
C ALA A 237 18.53 1.04 -5.58
N LYS A 238 19.25 0.53 -6.59
CA LYS A 238 18.93 0.76 -8.02
C LYS A 238 17.57 0.20 -8.40
N LEU A 239 17.26 -1.04 -8.01
CA LEU A 239 15.98 -1.66 -8.31
C LEU A 239 14.82 -0.94 -7.60
N LYS A 240 15.02 -0.48 -6.37
CA LYS A 240 14.06 0.39 -5.66
C LYS A 240 13.87 1.72 -6.38
N ALA A 241 14.93 2.33 -6.91
CA ALA A 241 14.85 3.56 -7.71
C ALA A 241 14.14 3.33 -9.05
N LEU A 242 14.42 2.22 -9.73
CA LEU A 242 13.71 1.83 -10.96
C LEU A 242 12.22 1.57 -10.69
N ILE A 243 11.89 0.85 -9.62
CA ILE A 243 10.49 0.67 -9.20
C ILE A 243 9.86 2.03 -8.91
N ALA A 244 10.58 2.94 -8.26
CA ALA A 244 10.11 4.31 -7.98
C ALA A 244 9.79 5.08 -9.27
N GLU A 245 10.65 4.97 -10.29
CA GLU A 245 10.47 5.59 -11.61
C GLU A 245 9.34 4.92 -12.40
N GLU A 246 9.28 3.58 -12.46
CA GLU A 246 8.27 2.80 -13.18
C GLU A 246 6.86 3.02 -12.67
N GLY A 247 6.69 3.14 -11.35
CA GLY A 247 5.40 3.43 -10.73
C GLY A 247 5.18 4.92 -10.48
N ARG A 248 5.97 5.81 -11.07
CA ARG A 248 5.62 7.24 -11.10
C ARG A 248 4.31 7.34 -11.88
N PRO A 249 3.21 7.81 -11.28
CA PRO A 249 1.99 8.03 -12.03
C PRO A 249 2.32 8.98 -13.19
N PRO A 250 1.72 8.77 -14.37
CA PRO A 250 1.91 9.67 -15.49
C PRO A 250 1.62 11.09 -14.99
N THR A 251 2.57 11.98 -15.23
CA THR A 251 2.40 13.43 -15.04
C THR A 251 1.38 14.02 -16.02
N VAL A 252 0.82 13.18 -16.89
CA VAL A 252 -0.23 13.53 -17.85
C VAL A 252 -1.59 13.27 -17.19
N PRO A 253 -2.41 14.31 -16.97
CA PRO A 253 -3.78 14.16 -16.48
C PRO A 253 -4.56 13.15 -17.33
N LEU A 254 -5.47 12.42 -16.69
CA LEU A 254 -6.40 11.56 -17.41
C LEU A 254 -7.27 12.43 -18.33
N VAL A 255 -6.97 12.44 -19.63
CA VAL A 255 -7.75 13.21 -20.61
C VAL A 255 -9.17 12.65 -20.64
N VAL A 256 -10.16 13.51 -20.42
CA VAL A 256 -11.58 13.14 -20.34
C VAL A 256 -12.43 14.12 -21.11
N GLU A 257 -13.54 13.62 -21.61
CA GLU A 257 -14.55 14.36 -22.32
C GLU A 257 -15.36 15.20 -21.33
N PRO A 258 -15.51 16.52 -21.57
CA PRO A 258 -16.36 17.36 -20.75
C PRO A 258 -17.78 16.81 -20.63
N PHE A 259 -18.41 17.08 -19.50
CA PHE A 259 -19.82 16.84 -19.32
C PHE A 259 -20.62 17.66 -20.34
N ALA A 260 -21.44 17.00 -21.14
CA ALA A 260 -22.17 17.62 -22.25
C ALA A 260 -23.33 18.52 -21.78
N GLY A 261 -23.55 18.61 -20.46
CA GLY A 261 -24.71 19.27 -19.87
C GLY A 261 -25.83 18.27 -19.55
N ARG A 262 -26.76 18.73 -18.71
CA ARG A 262 -27.92 17.93 -18.29
C ARG A 262 -28.84 17.69 -19.48
N ARG A 263 -29.22 16.43 -19.70
CA ARG A 263 -30.19 16.06 -20.73
C ARG A 263 -31.62 16.32 -20.29
N ASP A 264 -31.88 16.13 -19.00
CA ASP A 264 -33.18 16.38 -18.37
C ASP A 264 -33.24 17.83 -17.93
N SER A 265 -34.08 18.65 -18.58
CA SER A 265 -34.23 20.08 -18.26
C SER A 265 -34.81 20.34 -16.86
N ASP A 266 -35.34 19.30 -16.23
CA ASP A 266 -35.86 19.35 -14.88
C ASP A 266 -34.77 19.11 -13.82
N GLY A 267 -33.66 18.43 -14.09
CA GLY A 267 -32.65 18.17 -13.06
C GLY A 267 -31.91 19.45 -12.62
N ASP A 268 -31.85 19.72 -11.31
CA ASP A 268 -31.10 20.87 -10.75
C ASP A 268 -30.30 20.55 -9.48
N GLN A 269 -30.19 19.27 -9.12
CA GLN A 269 -29.36 18.82 -8.00
C GLN A 269 -27.87 19.04 -8.28
N VAL A 270 -27.12 19.59 -7.32
CA VAL A 270 -25.66 19.57 -7.30
C VAL A 270 -25.19 18.27 -6.67
N VAL A 271 -24.15 17.64 -7.23
CA VAL A 271 -23.53 16.44 -6.65
C VAL A 271 -22.30 16.85 -5.84
N LEU A 272 -22.27 16.51 -4.56
CA LEU A 272 -21.10 16.57 -3.72
C LEU A 272 -20.46 15.18 -3.63
N VAL A 273 -19.17 15.09 -3.96
CA VAL A 273 -18.37 13.88 -3.80
C VAL A 273 -17.29 14.12 -2.75
N GLU A 274 -17.38 13.40 -1.64
CA GLU A 274 -16.37 13.37 -0.60
C GLU A 274 -15.52 12.10 -0.78
N LEU A 275 -14.22 12.26 -1.03
CA LEU A 275 -13.24 11.18 -1.14
C LEU A 275 -12.38 11.14 0.13
N PHE A 276 -12.41 10.03 0.85
CA PHE A 276 -11.47 9.71 1.90
C PHE A 276 -10.29 8.95 1.31
N THR A 277 -9.10 9.52 1.40
CA THR A 277 -7.88 9.03 0.71
C THR A 277 -6.67 9.10 1.63
N GLY A 278 -5.49 8.76 1.10
CA GLY A 278 -4.23 9.01 1.77
C GLY A 278 -3.04 9.08 0.81
N ALA A 279 -2.11 10.00 1.05
CA ALA A 279 -0.86 10.11 0.32
C ALA A 279 0.05 8.88 0.51
N GLN A 280 -0.20 8.09 1.58
CA GLN A 280 0.48 6.82 1.83
C GLN A 280 -0.30 5.59 1.34
N CYS A 281 -1.43 5.79 0.66
CA CYS A 281 -2.31 4.71 0.21
C CYS A 281 -2.04 4.39 -1.27
N GLY A 282 -1.22 3.38 -1.53
CA GLY A 282 -0.94 2.90 -2.89
C GLY A 282 -2.21 2.58 -3.71
N PRO A 283 -3.20 1.85 -3.16
CA PRO A 283 -4.45 1.59 -3.87
C PRO A 283 -5.33 2.83 -4.10
N CYS A 284 -5.08 3.96 -3.44
CA CYS A 284 -5.90 5.16 -3.60
C CYS A 284 -5.66 5.87 -4.95
N VAL A 285 -4.51 5.61 -5.59
CA VAL A 285 -4.06 6.30 -6.81
C VAL A 285 -5.11 6.31 -7.93
N ALA A 286 -5.80 5.18 -8.18
CA ALA A 286 -6.86 5.15 -9.19
C ALA A 286 -8.02 6.09 -8.87
N ALA A 287 -8.41 6.14 -7.59
CA ALA A 287 -9.50 6.98 -7.12
C ALA A 287 -9.12 8.45 -7.19
N ASP A 288 -7.92 8.83 -6.74
CA ASP A 288 -7.43 10.21 -6.76
C ASP A 288 -7.32 10.74 -8.20
N ILE A 289 -6.72 9.99 -9.13
CA ILE A 289 -6.61 10.40 -10.54
C ILE A 289 -7.99 10.53 -11.19
N ALA A 290 -8.90 9.58 -10.91
CA ALA A 290 -10.27 9.65 -11.41
C ALA A 290 -11.01 10.87 -10.86
N PHE A 291 -10.78 11.20 -9.59
CA PHE A 291 -11.37 12.33 -8.90
C PHE A 291 -10.92 13.66 -9.50
N ASP A 292 -9.62 13.81 -9.76
CA ASP A 292 -9.07 14.99 -10.44
C ASP A 292 -9.67 15.17 -11.84
N ALA A 293 -9.86 14.07 -12.56
CA ALA A 293 -10.48 14.08 -13.88
C ALA A 293 -11.96 14.49 -13.84
N LEU A 294 -12.69 14.24 -12.74
CA LEU A 294 -14.05 14.75 -12.58
C LEU A 294 -14.09 16.27 -12.55
N SER A 295 -13.17 16.91 -11.85
CA SER A 295 -13.09 18.38 -11.78
C SER A 295 -12.73 19.03 -13.12
N ALA A 296 -12.09 18.28 -14.03
CA ALA A 296 -11.88 18.70 -15.41
C ALA A 296 -13.13 18.48 -16.29
N ALA A 297 -13.93 17.46 -16.00
CA ALA A 297 -15.10 17.11 -16.79
C ALA A 297 -16.35 17.94 -16.43
N TYR A 298 -16.55 18.30 -15.16
CA TYR A 298 -17.77 18.94 -14.67
C TYR A 298 -17.50 20.36 -14.15
N LYS A 299 -18.52 21.22 -14.21
CA LYS A 299 -18.48 22.56 -13.63
C LYS A 299 -18.92 22.52 -12.16
N PRO A 300 -18.48 23.48 -11.32
CA PRO A 300 -18.89 23.54 -9.90
C PRO A 300 -20.40 23.64 -9.64
N ILE A 301 -21.18 24.10 -10.62
CA ILE A 301 -22.65 24.15 -10.55
C ILE A 301 -23.31 22.77 -10.73
N ASP A 302 -22.55 21.77 -11.20
CA ASP A 302 -23.02 20.40 -11.34
C ASP A 302 -22.35 19.49 -10.32
N LEU A 303 -21.03 19.65 -10.12
CA LEU A 303 -20.23 18.76 -9.31
C LEU A 303 -19.25 19.52 -8.41
N ILE A 304 -19.22 19.12 -7.14
CA ILE A 304 -18.30 19.59 -6.12
C ILE A 304 -17.54 18.38 -5.56
N THR A 305 -16.23 18.51 -5.39
CA THR A 305 -15.35 17.40 -5.03
C THR A 305 -14.37 17.83 -3.93
N PHE A 306 -14.29 17.10 -2.81
CA PHE A 306 -13.27 17.31 -1.76
C PHE A 306 -12.55 16.02 -1.33
N GLN A 307 -11.27 16.16 -0.97
CA GLN A 307 -10.46 15.09 -0.40
C GLN A 307 -10.27 15.28 1.10
N TYR A 308 -10.63 14.26 1.86
CA TYR A 308 -10.29 14.09 3.27
C TYR A 308 -9.14 13.09 3.37
N HIS A 309 -7.95 13.60 3.62
CA HIS A 309 -6.78 12.77 3.88
C HIS A 309 -6.85 12.14 5.28
N LEU A 310 -6.53 10.85 5.36
CA LEU A 310 -6.53 10.06 6.59
C LEU A 310 -5.19 9.35 6.77
N HIS A 311 -4.86 9.03 8.02
CA HIS A 311 -3.70 8.19 8.37
C HIS A 311 -3.94 6.69 8.06
N ILE A 312 -4.43 6.36 6.87
CA ILE A 312 -4.70 4.99 6.41
C ILE A 312 -4.03 4.79 5.04
N PRO A 313 -3.15 3.79 4.87
CA PRO A 313 -2.75 2.75 5.84
C PRO A 313 -1.65 3.20 6.83
N GLY A 314 -1.16 4.43 6.73
CA GLY A 314 -0.06 4.93 7.55
C GLY A 314 -0.05 6.45 7.68
N PRO A 315 0.97 7.02 8.35
CA PRO A 315 1.04 8.44 8.66
C PRO A 315 1.03 9.33 7.40
N ASP A 316 -0.10 9.96 7.13
CA ASP A 316 -0.28 10.96 6.07
C ASP A 316 -0.17 12.42 6.57
N PRO A 317 0.81 13.22 6.09
CA PRO A 317 0.98 14.62 6.45
C PRO A 317 -0.12 15.59 6.00
N LEU A 318 -1.05 15.15 5.16
CA LEU A 318 -2.18 15.96 4.72
C LEU A 318 -3.42 15.74 5.60
N THR A 319 -3.35 14.82 6.57
CA THR A 319 -4.43 14.59 7.53
C THR A 319 -4.54 15.75 8.52
N GLY A 320 -5.77 16.17 8.80
CA GLY A 320 -6.08 17.14 9.84
C GLY A 320 -7.17 16.62 10.79
N PRO A 321 -7.35 17.28 11.95
CA PRO A 321 -8.34 16.86 12.96
C PRO A 321 -9.77 16.86 12.41
N ASP A 322 -10.09 17.78 11.50
CA ASP A 322 -11.41 17.85 10.88
C ASP A 322 -11.64 16.71 9.86
N SER A 323 -10.60 16.25 9.17
CA SER A 323 -10.69 15.06 8.32
C SER A 323 -10.96 13.80 9.13
N VAL A 324 -10.33 13.67 10.31
CA VAL A 324 -10.61 12.57 11.26
C VAL A 324 -12.03 12.65 11.80
N SER A 325 -12.48 13.85 12.19
CA SER A 325 -13.87 14.06 12.64
C SER A 325 -14.88 13.67 11.56
N ARG A 326 -14.59 14.01 10.29
CA ARG A 326 -15.44 13.62 9.16
C ARG A 326 -15.37 12.12 8.87
N GLN A 327 -14.21 11.48 9.06
CA GLN A 327 -14.07 10.02 9.02
C GLN A 327 -14.98 9.36 10.07
N ASP A 328 -15.03 9.89 11.30
CA ASP A 328 -15.85 9.35 12.38
C ASP A 328 -17.35 9.48 12.09
N TYR A 329 -17.77 10.64 11.56
CA TYR A 329 -19.15 10.88 11.12
C TYR A 329 -19.65 9.78 10.17
N TYR A 330 -18.84 9.44 9.15
CA TYR A 330 -19.18 8.39 8.20
C TYR A 330 -18.81 6.96 8.65
N ARG A 331 -17.99 6.84 9.69
CA ARG A 331 -17.38 5.58 10.17
C ARG A 331 -16.46 4.93 9.12
N VAL A 332 -15.65 5.74 8.45
CA VAL A 332 -14.70 5.26 7.42
C VAL A 332 -13.62 4.37 8.07
N ARG A 333 -13.51 3.13 7.59
CA ARG A 333 -12.53 2.14 8.10
C ARG A 333 -11.40 1.83 7.12
N SER A 334 -11.50 2.29 5.88
CA SER A 334 -10.52 2.05 4.83
C SER A 334 -10.48 3.19 3.83
N THR A 335 -9.34 3.33 3.17
CA THR A 335 -9.13 4.24 2.04
C THR A 335 -8.79 3.41 0.78
N PRO A 336 -9.23 3.83 -0.41
CA PRO A 336 -10.12 4.96 -0.65
C PRO A 336 -11.58 4.62 -0.32
N SER A 337 -12.33 5.59 0.20
CA SER A 337 -13.79 5.51 0.40
C SER A 337 -14.47 6.76 -0.16
N THR A 338 -15.59 6.60 -0.86
CA THR A 338 -16.29 7.70 -1.53
C THR A 338 -17.75 7.81 -1.11
N TYR A 339 -18.21 9.05 -0.96
CA TYR A 339 -19.59 9.38 -0.63
C TYR A 339 -20.13 10.36 -1.64
N PHE A 340 -21.22 9.98 -2.31
CA PHE A 340 -21.92 10.79 -3.31
C PHE A 340 -23.21 11.28 -2.66
N ASN A 341 -23.34 12.60 -2.48
CA ASN A 341 -24.40 13.21 -1.68
C ASN A 341 -24.60 12.53 -0.31
N GLY A 342 -23.47 12.16 0.33
CA GLY A 342 -23.42 11.50 1.63
C GLY A 342 -23.78 10.01 1.65
N ARG A 343 -24.03 9.39 0.48
CA ARG A 343 -24.23 7.94 0.34
C ARG A 343 -22.92 7.25 -0.07
N ALA A 344 -22.54 6.20 0.66
CA ALA A 344 -21.38 5.38 0.31
C ALA A 344 -21.65 4.66 -1.02
N MET A 345 -20.91 5.04 -2.07
CA MET A 345 -21.08 4.48 -3.41
C MET A 345 -19.74 4.44 -4.13
N ALA A 346 -19.57 3.50 -5.05
CA ALA A 346 -18.36 3.35 -5.86
C ALA A 346 -17.05 3.32 -5.04
N GLY A 347 -17.09 2.84 -3.79
CA GLY A 347 -15.90 2.67 -2.96
C GLY A 347 -15.02 1.55 -3.48
N SER A 348 -13.81 1.88 -3.96
CA SER A 348 -12.73 0.94 -4.28
C SER A 348 -11.50 1.71 -4.78
N GLY A 349 -10.32 1.10 -4.68
CA GLY A 349 -9.08 1.64 -5.21
C GLY A 349 -8.63 0.95 -6.51
N GLY A 350 -7.37 1.15 -6.85
CA GLY A 350 -6.69 0.51 -7.96
C GLY A 350 -5.33 1.13 -8.25
N SER A 351 -4.64 0.53 -9.20
CA SER A 351 -3.42 1.07 -9.79
C SER A 351 -3.73 2.25 -10.72
N VAL A 352 -2.71 2.97 -11.18
CA VAL A 352 -2.84 4.01 -12.22
C VAL A 352 -3.62 3.51 -13.46
N GLY A 353 -3.41 2.26 -13.89
CA GLY A 353 -4.11 1.69 -15.06
C GLY A 353 -5.62 1.58 -14.88
N ASP A 354 -6.09 1.59 -13.62
CA ASP A 354 -7.50 1.47 -13.26
C ASP A 354 -8.23 2.82 -13.25
N SER A 355 -7.50 3.95 -13.31
CA SER A 355 -8.06 5.30 -13.17
C SER A 355 -9.16 5.61 -14.20
N ARG A 356 -9.01 5.15 -15.46
CA ARG A 356 -10.05 5.33 -16.50
C ARG A 356 -11.35 4.61 -16.13
N ARG A 357 -11.24 3.34 -15.73
CA ARG A 357 -12.40 2.54 -15.33
C ARG A 357 -13.08 3.19 -14.12
N LYS A 358 -12.27 3.69 -13.19
CA LYS A 358 -12.75 4.36 -11.99
C LYS A 358 -13.46 5.68 -12.28
N PHE A 359 -12.89 6.50 -13.16
CA PHE A 359 -13.53 7.71 -13.67
C PHE A 359 -14.90 7.40 -14.28
N ASN A 360 -14.99 6.39 -15.15
CA ASN A 360 -16.27 6.01 -15.77
C ASN A 360 -17.30 5.54 -14.73
N GLN A 361 -16.87 4.83 -13.69
CA GLN A 361 -17.74 4.42 -12.59
C GLN A 361 -18.29 5.64 -11.83
N TYR A 362 -17.43 6.59 -11.48
CA TYR A 362 -17.87 7.83 -10.82
C TYR A 362 -18.80 8.64 -11.72
N ARG A 363 -18.43 8.80 -13.00
CA ARG A 363 -19.22 9.50 -14.00
C ARG A 363 -20.63 8.94 -14.10
N HIS A 364 -20.78 7.61 -14.14
CA HIS A 364 -22.08 6.96 -14.18
C HIS A 364 -22.94 7.30 -12.96
N VAL A 365 -22.38 7.25 -11.75
CA VAL A 365 -23.11 7.60 -10.52
C VAL A 365 -23.51 9.08 -10.53
N ILE A 366 -22.59 9.96 -10.92
CA ILE A 366 -22.82 11.42 -10.97
C ILE A 366 -23.91 11.76 -11.98
N ASP A 367 -23.81 11.23 -13.21
CA ASP A 367 -24.77 11.52 -14.28
C ASP A 367 -26.20 11.07 -13.91
N GLU A 368 -26.36 10.00 -13.13
CA GLU A 368 -27.67 9.59 -12.60
C GLU A 368 -28.17 10.52 -11.49
N LEU A 369 -27.31 10.94 -10.56
CA LEU A 369 -27.68 11.86 -9.48
C LEU A 369 -28.03 13.26 -10.01
N LEU A 370 -27.39 13.73 -11.08
CA LEU A 370 -27.67 15.03 -11.70
C LEU A 370 -29.09 15.16 -12.27
N LYS A 371 -29.82 14.04 -12.44
CA LYS A 371 -31.23 14.04 -12.85
C LYS A 371 -32.18 14.42 -11.71
N GLY A 372 -31.69 14.39 -10.47
CA GLY A 372 -32.45 14.75 -9.29
C GLY A 372 -32.76 16.25 -9.19
N LYS A 373 -33.66 16.57 -8.26
CA LYS A 373 -33.99 17.95 -7.87
C LYS A 373 -33.28 18.29 -6.56
N ARG A 374 -32.83 19.53 -6.40
CA ARG A 374 -32.39 20.02 -5.10
C ARG A 374 -33.58 20.04 -4.12
N GLU A 375 -33.33 19.73 -2.86
CA GLU A 375 -34.34 19.81 -1.77
C GLU A 375 -34.11 21.02 -0.86
N ALA A 376 -33.13 21.85 -1.20
CA ALA A 376 -32.74 23.04 -0.47
C ALA A 376 -32.12 24.07 -1.41
N THR A 377 -31.96 25.29 -0.90
CA THR A 377 -31.19 26.36 -1.53
C THR A 377 -30.15 26.85 -0.54
N ILE A 378 -28.92 27.06 -1.03
CA ILE A 378 -27.80 27.61 -0.26
C ILE A 378 -27.24 28.84 -0.97
N GLU A 379 -27.00 29.91 -0.22
CA GLU A 379 -26.21 31.06 -0.66
C GLU A 379 -24.92 31.09 0.16
N LEU A 380 -23.80 31.39 -0.50
CA LEU A 380 -22.49 31.40 0.13
C LEU A 380 -21.65 32.53 -0.43
N VAL A 381 -21.00 33.26 0.46
CA VAL A 381 -20.01 34.29 0.15
C VAL A 381 -18.82 34.10 1.09
N ALA A 382 -17.60 34.17 0.54
CA ALA A 382 -16.37 34.09 1.31
C ALA A 382 -15.38 35.15 0.85
N HIS A 383 -14.88 35.97 1.78
CA HIS A 383 -13.94 37.05 1.51
C HIS A 383 -12.77 36.99 2.48
N ARG A 384 -11.56 37.24 1.99
CA ARG A 384 -10.34 37.25 2.78
C ARG A 384 -9.86 38.67 3.02
N THR A 385 -9.62 38.98 4.30
CA THR A 385 -8.92 40.19 4.73
C THR A 385 -7.68 39.79 5.51
N GLY A 386 -6.51 39.86 4.87
CA GLY A 386 -5.25 39.41 5.49
C GLY A 386 -5.27 37.91 5.78
N ASP A 387 -5.25 37.54 7.07
CA ASP A 387 -5.32 36.15 7.53
C ASP A 387 -6.71 35.72 7.99
N GLU A 388 -7.70 36.60 7.97
CA GLU A 388 -9.10 36.26 8.26
C GLU A 388 -9.85 35.95 6.97
N VAL A 389 -10.60 34.86 6.97
CA VAL A 389 -11.60 34.54 5.94
C VAL A 389 -12.98 34.67 6.57
N HIS A 390 -13.74 35.65 6.11
CA HIS A 390 -15.11 35.91 6.53
C HIS A 390 -16.07 35.15 5.61
N ILE A 391 -16.93 34.33 6.22
CA ILE A 391 -17.86 33.44 5.53
C ILE A 391 -19.27 33.81 5.94
N THR A 392 -20.11 34.09 4.96
CA THR A 392 -21.55 34.25 5.15
C THR A 392 -22.25 33.14 4.38
N ALA A 393 -23.03 32.32 5.09
CA ALA A 393 -23.81 31.26 4.46
C ALA A 393 -25.27 31.34 4.90
N SER A 394 -26.20 31.19 3.96
CA SER A 394 -27.63 31.06 4.21
C SER A 394 -28.13 29.76 3.60
N ALA A 395 -29.06 29.09 4.25
CA ALA A 395 -29.67 27.88 3.71
C ALA A 395 -31.15 27.80 4.07
N LYS A 396 -31.93 27.19 3.18
CA LYS A 396 -33.37 26.95 3.36
C LYS A 396 -33.75 25.60 2.75
N VAL A 397 -34.51 24.81 3.51
CA VAL A 397 -35.08 23.54 3.03
C VAL A 397 -36.43 23.81 2.37
N ASP A 398 -36.71 23.10 1.28
CA ASP A 398 -38.00 23.19 0.62
C ASP A 398 -39.10 22.51 1.44
N ARG A 399 -40.31 23.09 1.39
CA ARG A 399 -41.46 22.73 2.25
C ARG A 399 -41.84 21.24 2.24
N ARG A 400 -41.43 20.48 1.22
CA ARG A 400 -41.67 19.02 1.09
C ARG A 400 -40.69 18.16 1.89
N ALA A 401 -39.54 18.69 2.30
CA ALA A 401 -38.52 17.98 3.07
C ALA A 401 -38.59 18.25 4.59
N GLY A 402 -39.55 19.06 5.06
CA GLY A 402 -39.74 19.41 6.47
C GLY A 402 -40.63 18.44 7.26
N THR A 403 -40.32 17.13 7.25
CA THR A 403 -40.99 16.16 8.15
C THR A 403 -40.29 16.12 9.51
N SER A 404 -41.00 15.74 10.58
CA SER A 404 -40.51 15.72 11.97
C SER A 404 -39.34 14.76 12.25
N THR A 405 -38.92 13.97 11.26
CA THR A 405 -37.83 12.99 11.36
C THR A 405 -36.51 13.45 10.75
N ARG A 406 -36.52 14.59 10.02
CA ARG A 406 -35.36 15.15 9.32
C ARG A 406 -34.52 15.98 10.29
N ASN A 407 -33.18 15.93 10.17
CA ASN A 407 -32.23 16.70 10.98
C ASN A 407 -31.20 17.40 10.08
N PRO A 408 -31.63 18.37 9.24
CA PRO A 408 -30.75 19.07 8.32
C PRO A 408 -29.77 19.99 9.07
N ARG A 409 -28.49 19.91 8.70
CA ARG A 409 -27.41 20.73 9.25
C ARG A 409 -26.57 21.36 8.14
N LEU A 410 -26.38 22.67 8.25
CA LEU A 410 -25.51 23.43 7.37
C LEU A 410 -24.06 23.24 7.82
N ARG A 411 -23.21 22.76 6.93
CA ARG A 411 -21.79 22.53 7.16
C ARG A 411 -20.96 23.37 6.20
N LEU A 412 -19.81 23.83 6.69
CA LEU A 412 -18.84 24.58 5.90
C LEU A 412 -17.54 23.78 5.80
N ALA A 413 -16.85 23.88 4.67
CA ALA A 413 -15.52 23.32 4.49
C ALA A 413 -14.59 24.35 3.85
N LEU A 414 -13.43 24.59 4.47
CA LEU A 414 -12.33 25.34 3.88
C LEU A 414 -11.41 24.36 3.14
N VAL A 415 -11.19 24.62 1.87
CA VAL A 415 -10.56 23.68 0.94
C VAL A 415 -9.38 24.34 0.25
N GLU A 416 -8.26 23.64 0.18
CA GLU A 416 -7.08 24.05 -0.58
C GLU A 416 -7.07 23.34 -1.93
N GLU A 417 -7.10 24.11 -3.03
CA GLU A 417 -7.28 23.56 -4.37
C GLU A 417 -6.19 22.56 -4.79
N SER A 418 -4.95 22.78 -4.37
CA SER A 418 -3.82 21.96 -4.75
C SER A 418 -2.73 22.00 -3.69
N VAL A 419 -2.32 20.83 -3.21
CA VAL A 419 -1.21 20.66 -2.27
C VAL A 419 -0.12 19.82 -2.93
N PRO A 420 1.06 20.39 -3.23
CA PRO A 420 2.17 19.63 -3.79
C PRO A 420 2.79 18.75 -2.69
N TYR A 421 2.52 17.45 -2.74
CA TYR A 421 3.11 16.49 -1.82
C TYR A 421 3.11 15.10 -2.46
N SER A 422 4.30 14.49 -2.54
CA SER A 422 4.46 13.13 -3.03
C SER A 422 4.68 12.18 -1.87
N GLY A 423 3.64 11.41 -1.53
CA GLY A 423 3.72 10.30 -0.59
C GLY A 423 4.14 8.98 -1.26
N SER A 424 3.94 7.86 -0.58
CA SER A 424 4.22 6.53 -1.15
C SER A 424 3.26 6.11 -2.26
N ASN A 425 2.11 6.79 -2.40
CA ASN A 425 1.21 6.67 -3.56
C ASN A 425 1.78 7.33 -4.84
N ARG A 426 2.83 8.15 -4.70
CA ARG A 426 3.60 8.83 -5.76
C ARG A 426 2.84 9.86 -6.59
N LEU A 427 1.64 10.26 -6.17
CA LEU A 427 0.97 11.39 -6.80
C LEU A 427 1.78 12.67 -6.52
N PRO A 428 1.99 13.55 -7.51
CA PRO A 428 2.79 14.75 -7.32
C PRO A 428 2.07 15.82 -6.50
N SER A 429 0.74 15.81 -6.54
CA SER A 429 -0.13 16.74 -5.83
C SER A 429 -1.46 16.08 -5.46
N HIS A 430 -2.13 16.68 -4.50
CA HIS A 430 -3.46 16.33 -4.05
C HIS A 430 -4.39 17.55 -4.21
N HIS A 431 -5.61 17.35 -4.68
CA HIS A 431 -6.50 18.45 -5.05
C HIS A 431 -7.73 18.52 -4.16
N TYR A 432 -8.20 19.75 -3.94
CA TYR A 432 -9.36 20.04 -3.11
C TYR A 432 -9.28 19.40 -1.71
N VAL A 433 -8.12 19.53 -1.07
CA VAL A 433 -7.85 18.98 0.27
C VAL A 433 -8.57 19.82 1.32
N VAL A 434 -9.41 19.19 2.14
CA VAL A 434 -10.09 19.91 3.23
C VAL A 434 -9.09 20.25 4.33
N ARG A 435 -9.00 21.54 4.67
CA ARG A 435 -8.09 22.06 5.69
C ARG A 435 -8.80 22.37 7.01
N ALA A 436 -10.06 22.77 6.96
CA ALA A 436 -10.86 23.04 8.15
C ALA A 436 -12.36 22.89 7.87
N LEU A 437 -13.16 22.72 8.92
CA LEU A 437 -14.62 22.78 8.90
C LEU A 437 -15.08 23.98 9.76
N PRO A 438 -15.18 25.20 9.20
CA PRO A 438 -15.63 26.39 9.91
C PRO A 438 -17.00 26.16 10.59
N GLY A 439 -17.15 26.59 11.84
CA GLY A 439 -18.33 26.31 12.66
C GLY A 439 -18.38 24.89 13.27
N GLY A 440 -17.40 24.04 12.98
CA GLY A 440 -17.22 22.69 13.52
C GLY A 440 -17.81 21.58 12.62
N ALA A 441 -17.31 20.35 12.78
CA ALA A 441 -17.69 19.20 11.94
C ALA A 441 -19.18 18.82 12.02
N GLU A 442 -19.81 19.08 13.16
CA GLU A 442 -21.24 18.83 13.39
C GLU A 442 -22.16 19.74 12.56
N GLY A 443 -21.65 20.89 12.10
CA GLY A 443 -22.46 21.91 11.44
C GLY A 443 -23.51 22.54 12.36
N ARG A 444 -24.37 23.37 11.76
CA ARG A 444 -25.39 24.15 12.46
C ARG A 444 -26.79 23.69 12.05
N ALA A 445 -27.63 23.39 13.03
CA ALA A 445 -29.01 22.97 12.81
C ALA A 445 -29.88 24.13 12.30
N LEU A 446 -30.86 23.82 11.45
CA LEU A 446 -31.78 24.83 10.92
C LEU A 446 -32.88 25.17 11.94
N GLU A 447 -33.28 26.44 11.97
CA GLU A 447 -34.39 26.94 12.78
C GLU A 447 -35.58 27.26 11.88
N GLY A 448 -36.69 26.55 12.08
CA GLY A 448 -37.88 26.73 11.23
C GLY A 448 -37.63 26.46 9.74
N GLY A 449 -36.71 25.54 9.41
CA GLY A 449 -36.37 25.16 8.04
C GLY A 449 -35.44 26.12 7.30
N LYS A 450 -34.82 27.08 8.00
CA LYS A 450 -33.83 28.01 7.44
C LYS A 450 -32.72 28.32 8.44
N ILE A 451 -31.59 28.84 7.95
CA ILE A 451 -30.51 29.34 8.79
C ILE A 451 -29.71 30.41 8.03
N ARG A 452 -29.12 31.34 8.76
CA ARG A 452 -28.05 32.22 8.29
C ARG A 452 -26.93 32.22 9.32
N ILE A 453 -25.70 32.00 8.89
CA ILE A 453 -24.51 32.02 9.74
C ILE A 453 -23.46 32.95 9.17
N GLU A 454 -22.72 33.58 10.09
CA GLU A 454 -21.56 34.40 9.80
C GLU A 454 -20.42 33.83 10.64
N GLU A 455 -19.40 33.31 9.96
CA GLU A 455 -18.25 32.65 10.56
C GLU A 455 -16.97 33.34 10.09
N SER A 456 -15.97 33.44 10.97
CA SER A 456 -14.64 33.97 10.62
C SER A 456 -13.61 32.93 10.98
N ILE A 457 -12.71 32.62 10.04
CA ILE A 457 -11.62 31.68 10.27
C ILE A 457 -10.27 32.34 10.04
N ASN A 458 -9.41 32.24 11.04
CA ASN A 458 -8.06 32.75 10.98
C ASN A 458 -7.11 31.68 10.41
N LEU A 459 -6.49 31.95 9.26
CA LEU A 459 -5.63 31.01 8.56
C LEU A 459 -4.35 30.67 9.35
N SER A 460 -3.81 31.61 10.14
CA SER A 460 -2.66 31.33 11.01
C SER A 460 -3.01 30.32 12.12
N LYS A 461 -4.24 30.38 12.65
CA LYS A 461 -4.75 29.40 13.62
C LYS A 461 -4.99 28.05 12.96
N VAL A 462 -5.56 28.01 11.75
CA VAL A 462 -5.71 26.75 10.98
C VAL A 462 -4.36 26.08 10.76
N ARG A 463 -3.36 26.85 10.30
CA ARG A 463 -1.99 26.37 10.12
C ARG A 463 -1.42 25.79 11.41
N SER A 464 -1.46 26.57 12.50
CA SER A 464 -0.93 26.15 13.80
C SER A 464 -1.63 24.89 14.32
N MET A 465 -2.95 24.78 14.16
CA MET A 465 -3.72 23.62 14.57
C MET A 465 -3.31 22.36 13.79
N GLN A 466 -3.16 22.46 12.47
CA GLN A 466 -2.72 21.32 11.64
C GLN A 466 -1.29 20.90 11.98
N GLU A 467 -0.37 21.86 12.11
CA GLU A 467 1.02 21.58 12.48
C GLU A 467 1.11 20.93 13.88
N ALA A 468 0.33 21.41 14.85
CA ALA A 468 0.25 20.84 16.18
C ALA A 468 -0.30 19.41 16.16
N TYR A 469 -1.37 19.17 15.39
CA TYR A 469 -1.95 17.84 15.19
C TYR A 469 -0.91 16.86 14.63
N LEU A 470 -0.25 17.23 13.53
CA LEU A 470 0.78 16.40 12.90
C LEU A 470 1.99 16.18 13.81
N LYS A 471 2.43 17.19 14.57
CA LYS A 471 3.52 17.04 15.53
C LYS A 471 3.18 16.07 16.67
N GLY A 472 1.91 16.04 17.10
CA GLY A 472 1.43 15.12 18.13
C GLY A 472 1.26 13.68 17.64
N TYR A 473 0.92 13.49 16.36
CA TYR A 473 0.53 12.18 15.82
C TYR A 473 1.57 11.05 15.99
N PRO A 474 2.89 11.24 15.76
CA PRO A 474 3.89 10.19 15.97
C PRO A 474 4.01 9.65 17.40
N ASN A 475 3.37 10.32 18.38
CA ASN A 475 3.34 9.89 19.78
C ASN A 475 2.01 9.20 20.14
N SER A 476 1.12 8.97 19.17
CA SER A 476 -0.16 8.29 19.36
C SER A 476 0.00 6.76 19.28
N PRO A 477 -0.82 5.98 20.02
CA PRO A 477 -0.83 4.52 19.90
C PRO A 477 -1.10 4.01 18.48
N GLU A 478 -1.82 4.79 17.67
CA GLU A 478 -2.16 4.45 16.29
C GLU A 478 -1.01 4.68 15.28
N SER A 479 0.07 5.36 15.70
CA SER A 479 1.18 5.67 14.79
C SER A 479 2.12 4.47 14.60
N ARG A 480 2.14 3.91 13.39
CA ARG A 480 3.14 2.88 12.99
C ARG A 480 4.54 3.46 12.69
N GLY A 481 4.95 4.49 13.42
CA GLY A 481 6.21 5.23 13.21
C GLY A 481 6.02 6.67 12.69
N ALA A 482 7.13 7.39 12.54
CA ALA A 482 7.16 8.78 12.06
C ALA A 482 6.74 8.90 10.58
N PHE A 483 6.39 10.12 10.16
CA PHE A 483 6.08 10.41 8.75
C PHE A 483 7.24 10.00 7.83
N PRO A 484 6.97 9.34 6.68
CA PRO A 484 8.02 8.79 5.82
C PRO A 484 8.83 9.87 5.09
N ASN A 485 8.27 11.07 4.95
CA ASN A 485 8.90 12.24 4.35
C ASN A 485 8.75 13.44 5.31
N PRO A 486 9.55 14.52 5.15
CA PRO A 486 9.30 15.78 5.82
C PRO A 486 7.86 16.26 5.63
N LEU A 487 7.30 16.90 6.66
CA LEU A 487 5.97 17.48 6.58
C LEU A 487 5.96 18.59 5.50
N PRO A 488 4.98 18.59 4.57
CA PRO A 488 4.82 19.70 3.65
C PRO A 488 4.39 20.95 4.42
N PRO A 489 4.73 22.16 3.93
CA PRO A 489 4.21 23.38 4.51
C PRO A 489 2.67 23.43 4.38
N VAL A 490 2.02 23.95 5.42
CA VAL A 490 0.59 24.27 5.39
C VAL A 490 0.43 25.67 4.79
N GLU A 491 0.41 25.75 3.46
CA GLU A 491 0.45 27.03 2.76
C GLU A 491 -0.86 27.82 2.88
N LEU A 492 -2.01 27.14 2.73
CA LEU A 492 -3.35 27.74 2.72
C LEU A 492 -3.49 28.80 1.61
N LYS A 493 -3.05 28.43 0.40
CA LYS A 493 -3.17 29.26 -0.81
C LYS A 493 -4.24 28.70 -1.72
N LYS A 494 -4.82 29.55 -2.59
CA LYS A 494 -5.91 29.16 -3.51
C LYS A 494 -7.02 28.41 -2.78
N LEU A 495 -7.66 29.14 -1.88
CA LEU A 495 -8.67 28.60 -0.99
C LEU A 495 -10.06 28.71 -1.63
N ARG A 496 -10.90 27.73 -1.32
CA ARG A 496 -12.33 27.78 -1.56
C ARG A 496 -13.07 27.50 -0.26
N VAL A 497 -14.28 28.01 -0.17
CA VAL A 497 -15.23 27.61 0.87
C VAL A 497 -16.38 26.90 0.20
N ALA A 498 -16.73 25.74 0.75
CA ALA A 498 -17.92 25.01 0.40
C ALA A 498 -18.94 25.10 1.53
N ALA A 499 -20.21 25.18 1.18
CA ALA A 499 -21.33 25.02 2.08
C ALA A 499 -22.21 23.89 1.56
N PHE A 500 -22.60 22.97 2.44
CA PHE A 500 -23.50 21.90 2.07
C PHE A 500 -24.49 21.65 3.20
N LEU A 501 -25.74 21.40 2.80
CA LEU A 501 -26.81 21.10 3.72
C LEU A 501 -27.01 19.60 3.74
N GLN A 502 -26.74 18.96 4.87
CA GLN A 502 -26.80 17.51 5.01
C GLN A 502 -27.75 17.12 6.13
N ASP A 503 -28.62 16.16 5.87
CA ASP A 503 -29.51 15.61 6.85
C ASP A 503 -28.83 14.51 7.66
N ASP A 504 -28.69 14.69 8.97
CA ASP A 504 -28.00 13.71 9.82
C ASP A 504 -28.83 12.46 10.13
N SER A 505 -30.13 12.46 9.83
CA SER A 505 -30.98 11.27 10.01
C SER A 505 -30.61 10.14 9.05
N ASP A 506 -30.18 10.48 7.84
CA ASP A 506 -29.81 9.50 6.80
C ASP A 506 -28.53 9.85 6.02
N ARG A 507 -27.87 10.95 6.40
CA ARG A 507 -26.64 11.52 5.81
C ARG A 507 -26.82 12.07 4.40
N LEU A 508 -28.04 12.22 3.89
CA LEU A 508 -28.26 12.74 2.54
C LEU A 508 -27.85 14.22 2.46
N VAL A 509 -27.05 14.57 1.45
CA VAL A 509 -26.77 15.96 1.10
C VAL A 509 -27.91 16.48 0.22
N LEU A 510 -28.59 17.52 0.69
CA LEU A 510 -29.78 18.10 0.07
C LEU A 510 -29.44 19.14 -0.99
N ASP A 511 -28.37 19.89 -0.77
CA ASP A 511 -27.77 20.83 -1.72
C ASP A 511 -26.32 21.16 -1.29
N ALA A 512 -25.52 21.66 -2.22
CA ALA A 512 -24.15 22.09 -1.96
C ALA A 512 -23.73 23.23 -2.92
N ILE A 513 -22.89 24.14 -2.43
CA ILE A 513 -22.29 25.22 -3.20
C ILE A 513 -20.82 25.39 -2.80
N ILE A 514 -19.99 25.80 -3.75
CA ILE A 514 -18.58 26.14 -3.49
C ILE A 514 -18.23 27.46 -4.18
N VAL A 515 -17.54 28.33 -3.46
CA VAL A 515 -17.08 29.64 -3.95
C VAL A 515 -15.57 29.80 -3.72
N PRO A 516 -14.86 30.55 -4.59
CA PRO A 516 -13.52 31.00 -4.26
C PRO A 516 -13.53 31.87 -3.01
N VAL A 517 -12.41 31.89 -2.30
CA VAL A 517 -12.16 32.90 -1.27
C VAL A 517 -11.54 34.10 -1.97
N ASP A 518 -12.34 35.16 -2.14
CA ASP A 518 -11.94 36.39 -2.83
C ASP A 518 -11.06 37.32 -1.98
#